data_AF-A0A7C4T0P3-F1
#
_entry.id   AF-A0A7C4T0P3-F1
#
_cell.length_a   1.000
_cell.length_b   1.000
_cell.length_c   1.000
_cell.angle_alpha   90.00
_cell.angle_beta   90.00
_cell.angle_gamma   90.00
#
_symmetry.space_group_name_H-M   'P 1'
#
loop_
_entity.id
_entity.type
_entity.pdbx_description
1 polymer ?
#
loop_
_entity_poly.entity_id
_entity_poly.type
_entity_poly.pdbx_seq_one_letter_code
_entity_poly.pdbx_strand_id
1 'polypeptide(L)'
;QYKQETRQWVENVLNPLSKPLETEERISEELVAELKKGRFFGLTIPQEYGGQGWKAVEWFPVLEELAKAYATVRLIAHTMNGLFWRPIEKFGTEEQKKKYLPRCAAGAISAFALTEPHVGSDPASLSTTAEADGDFYILNGEKLWCTNSTLAELLVVMAIIALMLGVLVPSLARAKEQGREVYCQNNLRQMHIAAVVYAENQRGFLPIAYYSVKLPGQRTQYCWDFTECRSSEGVVVQPGLLWQETMIEKVQQCPSFKGDSNTAANPYTGYNYNTSYIGHGQNEGVVLPIRYHEIRYPAGCAMFGDGQTLNGANKFMRSPLPSETDMNFSGRWGGTQGYRHNRNTNVAWCDGSVASQSELFEGTDSDGTSDLIRQHNQQNPQTPIGFLSEANSAYDLR
;
A
#
# COMPACT_ATOMS: atom_id res chain seq x y z
N GLN A 1 21.97 17.62 -45.25
CA GLN A 1 21.25 17.04 -46.39
C GLN A 1 19.84 16.58 -46.03
N TYR A 2 19.64 15.53 -45.23
CA TYR A 2 18.30 15.01 -44.89
C TYR A 2 17.31 16.02 -44.28
N LYS A 3 17.77 16.96 -43.43
CA LYS A 3 16.93 18.06 -42.94
C LYS A 3 16.36 18.91 -44.09
N GLN A 4 17.19 19.21 -45.09
CA GLN A 4 16.81 20.04 -46.24
C GLN A 4 15.86 19.28 -47.18
N GLU A 5 16.13 17.99 -47.42
CA GLU A 5 15.23 17.11 -48.18
C GLU A 5 13.87 16.96 -47.48
N THR A 6 13.87 16.79 -46.16
CA THR A 6 12.63 16.75 -45.35
C THR A 6 11.87 18.06 -45.46
N ARG A 7 12.55 19.21 -45.35
CA ARG A 7 11.91 20.52 -45.51
C ARG A 7 11.27 20.68 -46.88
N GLN A 8 11.96 20.31 -47.95
CA GLN A 8 11.42 20.38 -49.31
C GLN A 8 10.20 19.47 -49.49
N TRP A 9 10.23 18.25 -48.94
CA TRP A 9 9.06 17.37 -48.95
C TRP A 9 7.90 17.93 -48.11
N VAL A 10 8.21 18.51 -46.96
CA VAL A 10 7.21 19.17 -46.11
C VAL A 10 6.51 20.31 -46.86
N GLU A 11 7.28 21.19 -47.50
CA GLU A 11 6.76 22.35 -48.23
C GLU A 11 5.93 21.94 -49.45
N ASN A 12 6.41 20.95 -50.22
CA ASN A 12 5.82 20.60 -51.52
C ASN A 12 4.74 19.51 -51.45
N VAL A 13 4.75 18.67 -50.40
CA VAL A 13 3.87 17.50 -50.30
C VAL A 13 3.04 17.56 -49.02
N LEU A 14 3.67 17.64 -47.84
CA LEU A 14 2.92 17.54 -46.60
C LEU A 14 2.01 18.75 -46.36
N ASN A 15 2.53 19.97 -46.48
CA ASN A 15 1.77 21.20 -46.19
C ASN A 15 0.51 21.36 -47.07
N PRO A 16 0.55 21.08 -48.39
CA PRO A 16 -0.66 21.05 -49.21
C PRO A 16 -1.69 20.01 -48.76
N LEU A 17 -1.22 18.82 -48.33
CA LEU A 17 -2.08 17.73 -47.88
C LEU A 17 -2.64 17.94 -46.47
N SER A 18 -1.86 18.49 -45.53
CA SER A 18 -2.16 18.46 -44.10
C SER A 18 -3.02 19.62 -43.60
N LYS A 19 -2.92 20.81 -44.19
CA LYS A 19 -3.67 21.99 -43.75
C LYS A 19 -5.20 21.77 -43.60
N PRO A 20 -5.90 21.16 -44.58
CA PRO A 20 -7.32 20.88 -44.39
C PRO A 20 -7.56 19.79 -43.32
N LEU A 21 -6.69 18.76 -43.27
CA LEU A 21 -6.80 17.63 -42.35
C LEU A 21 -6.68 18.03 -40.88
N GLU A 22 -5.80 18.99 -40.58
CA GLU A 22 -5.63 19.53 -39.23
C GLU A 22 -6.88 20.26 -38.74
N THR A 23 -7.54 21.02 -39.63
CA THR A 23 -8.80 21.72 -39.29
C THR A 23 -9.97 20.76 -39.14
N GLU A 24 -9.97 19.67 -39.92
CA GLU A 24 -11.02 18.64 -39.94
C GLU A 24 -10.78 17.52 -38.91
N GLU A 25 -9.73 17.63 -38.08
CA GLU A 25 -9.35 16.65 -37.05
C GLU A 25 -9.26 15.20 -37.58
N ARG A 26 -8.82 15.02 -38.83
CA ARG A 26 -8.79 13.70 -39.48
C ARG A 26 -7.44 13.33 -40.06
N ILE A 27 -7.28 12.05 -40.35
CA ILE A 27 -6.17 11.50 -41.13
C ILE A 27 -6.75 10.90 -42.40
N SER A 28 -6.33 11.37 -43.57
CA SER A 28 -6.80 10.84 -44.86
C SER A 28 -6.05 9.59 -45.29
N GLU A 29 -6.69 8.73 -46.08
CA GLU A 29 -6.04 7.58 -46.72
C GLU A 29 -4.88 8.02 -47.63
N GLU A 30 -5.02 9.15 -48.32
CA GLU A 30 -3.97 9.74 -49.15
C GLU A 30 -2.71 10.10 -48.33
N LEU A 31 -2.90 10.72 -47.16
CA LEU A 31 -1.78 11.03 -46.26
C LEU A 31 -1.13 9.74 -45.76
N VAL A 32 -1.94 8.74 -45.37
CA VAL A 32 -1.42 7.43 -44.94
C VAL A 32 -0.63 6.76 -46.06
N ALA A 33 -1.15 6.75 -47.29
CA ALA A 33 -0.48 6.17 -48.45
C ALA A 33 0.85 6.87 -48.75
N GLU A 34 0.90 8.20 -48.63
CA GLU A 34 2.15 8.96 -48.79
C GLU A 34 3.17 8.60 -47.69
N LEU A 35 2.75 8.51 -46.42
CA LEU A 35 3.63 8.11 -45.32
C LEU A 35 4.16 6.67 -45.49
N LYS A 36 3.31 5.76 -45.97
CA LYS A 36 3.68 4.36 -46.25
C LYS A 36 4.68 4.18 -47.39
N LYS A 37 4.97 5.23 -48.19
CA LYS A 37 6.11 5.21 -49.13
C LYS A 37 7.47 5.13 -48.40
N GLY A 38 7.48 5.20 -47.07
CA GLY A 38 8.61 4.77 -46.25
C GLY A 38 9.76 5.78 -46.17
N ARG A 39 9.61 7.00 -46.71
CA ARG A 39 10.67 8.03 -46.71
C ARG A 39 11.25 8.34 -45.33
N PHE A 40 10.43 8.23 -44.29
CA PHE A 40 10.80 8.56 -42.91
C PHE A 40 10.55 7.42 -41.94
N PHE A 41 10.33 6.20 -42.43
CA PHE A 41 10.12 5.02 -41.58
C PHE A 41 11.41 4.19 -41.60
N GLY A 42 11.67 3.46 -40.51
CA GLY A 42 12.83 2.58 -40.42
C GLY A 42 14.21 3.27 -40.48
N LEU A 43 14.29 4.58 -40.25
CA LEU A 43 15.56 5.31 -40.21
C LEU A 43 16.49 4.73 -39.15
N THR A 44 15.92 4.38 -37.99
CA THR A 44 16.69 3.88 -36.84
C THR A 44 16.75 2.35 -36.75
N ILE A 45 16.04 1.63 -37.63
CA ILE A 45 16.07 0.16 -37.67
C ILE A 45 17.44 -0.29 -38.24
N PRO A 46 18.08 -1.33 -37.69
CA PRO A 46 19.36 -1.82 -38.20
C PRO A 46 19.31 -2.23 -39.68
N GLN A 47 20.43 -2.04 -40.38
CA GLN A 47 20.53 -2.30 -41.82
C GLN A 47 20.28 -3.78 -42.20
N GLU A 48 20.68 -4.71 -41.34
CA GLU A 48 20.42 -6.15 -41.53
C GLU A 48 18.93 -6.51 -41.59
N TYR A 49 18.06 -5.64 -41.07
CA TYR A 49 16.61 -5.78 -41.12
C TYR A 49 15.94 -4.81 -42.12
N GLY A 50 16.72 -4.23 -43.04
CA GLY A 50 16.21 -3.36 -44.12
C GLY A 50 16.00 -1.89 -43.72
N GLY A 51 16.43 -1.49 -42.53
CA GLY A 51 16.43 -0.09 -42.10
C GLY A 51 17.68 0.69 -42.53
N GLN A 52 17.82 1.93 -42.07
CA GLN A 52 18.98 2.78 -42.39
C GLN A 52 20.07 2.76 -41.32
N GLY A 53 19.78 2.25 -40.11
CA GLY A 53 20.73 2.11 -39.01
C GLY A 53 21.12 3.40 -38.29
N TRP A 54 20.31 4.46 -38.40
CA TRP A 54 20.60 5.75 -37.76
C TRP A 54 20.44 5.68 -36.24
N LYS A 55 21.28 6.43 -35.53
CA LYS A 55 21.15 6.74 -34.12
C LYS A 55 20.05 7.79 -33.91
N ALA A 56 19.52 7.84 -32.68
CA ALA A 56 18.46 8.78 -32.33
C ALA A 56 18.81 10.25 -32.67
N VAL A 57 20.06 10.66 -32.42
CA VAL A 57 20.54 12.02 -32.68
C VAL A 57 20.59 12.39 -34.17
N GLU A 58 20.68 11.40 -35.06
CA GLU A 58 20.84 11.62 -36.50
C GLU A 58 19.51 11.94 -37.19
N TRP A 59 18.38 11.44 -36.67
CA TRP A 59 17.06 11.68 -37.26
C TRP A 59 16.27 12.81 -36.59
N PHE A 60 16.70 13.35 -35.44
CA PHE A 60 16.05 14.51 -34.81
C PHE A 60 15.85 15.72 -35.74
N PRO A 61 16.80 16.07 -36.64
CA PRO A 61 16.56 17.13 -37.62
C PRO A 61 15.39 16.86 -38.57
N VAL A 62 15.10 15.59 -38.89
CA VAL A 62 13.92 15.18 -39.68
C VAL A 62 12.67 15.40 -38.85
N LEU A 63 12.69 14.96 -37.58
CA LEU A 63 11.57 15.12 -36.65
C LEU A 63 11.19 16.60 -36.46
N GLU A 64 12.17 17.48 -36.35
CA GLU A 64 11.96 18.93 -36.24
C GLU A 64 11.21 19.51 -37.44
N GLU A 65 11.57 19.12 -38.67
CA GLU A 65 10.91 19.64 -39.87
C GLU A 65 9.48 19.09 -40.00
N LEU A 66 9.23 17.82 -39.65
CA LEU A 66 7.88 17.25 -39.60
C LEU A 66 7.01 17.95 -38.55
N ALA A 67 7.58 18.29 -37.38
CA ALA A 67 6.88 18.95 -36.29
C ALA A 67 6.35 20.34 -36.65
N LYS A 68 7.02 21.05 -37.57
CA LYS A 68 6.59 22.39 -38.04
C LYS A 68 5.33 22.35 -38.90
N ALA A 69 5.01 21.19 -39.48
CA ALA A 69 3.98 21.05 -40.49
C ALA A 69 2.71 20.45 -39.94
N TYR A 70 2.80 19.29 -39.28
CA TYR A 70 1.62 18.64 -38.71
C TYR A 70 2.01 17.70 -37.55
N ALA A 71 1.54 18.01 -36.35
CA ALA A 71 1.90 17.29 -35.12
C ALA A 71 1.57 15.79 -35.18
N THR A 72 0.48 15.41 -35.87
CA THR A 72 0.06 14.02 -36.08
C THR A 72 1.06 13.23 -36.92
N VAL A 73 1.55 13.79 -38.02
CA VAL A 73 2.56 13.12 -38.88
C VAL A 73 3.86 12.94 -38.13
N ARG A 74 4.25 13.95 -37.37
CA ARG A 74 5.40 13.87 -36.47
C ARG A 74 5.23 12.76 -35.42
N LEU A 75 4.04 12.59 -34.83
CA LEU A 75 3.73 11.50 -33.89
C LEU A 75 3.87 10.12 -34.53
N ILE A 76 3.30 9.95 -35.73
CA ILE A 76 3.38 8.70 -36.50
C ILE A 76 4.85 8.36 -36.75
N ALA A 77 5.61 9.28 -37.36
CA ALA A 77 7.03 9.07 -37.69
C ALA A 77 7.89 8.76 -36.46
N HIS A 78 7.63 9.43 -35.32
CA HIS A 78 8.36 9.14 -34.08
C HIS A 78 8.09 7.72 -33.57
N THR A 79 6.83 7.29 -33.59
CA THR A 79 6.46 5.94 -33.16
C THR A 79 7.15 4.87 -34.04
N MET A 80 7.26 5.12 -35.34
CA MET A 80 7.90 4.21 -36.31
C MET A 80 9.42 4.11 -36.14
N ASN A 81 10.06 5.13 -35.58
CA ASN A 81 11.52 5.17 -35.41
C ASN A 81 11.98 4.95 -33.96
N GLY A 82 11.11 4.49 -33.06
CA GLY A 82 11.57 4.21 -31.70
C GLY A 82 10.65 3.39 -30.80
N LEU A 83 9.33 3.54 -30.86
CA LEU A 83 8.46 2.96 -29.83
C LEU A 83 8.12 1.48 -30.08
N PHE A 84 7.81 1.11 -31.33
CA PHE A 84 7.35 -0.25 -31.64
C PHE A 84 8.48 -1.27 -31.81
N TRP A 85 9.50 -0.91 -32.60
CA TRP A 85 10.46 -1.90 -33.09
C TRP A 85 11.57 -2.21 -32.07
N ARG A 86 11.82 -1.29 -31.12
CA ARG A 86 12.85 -1.43 -30.07
C ARG A 86 12.62 -2.60 -29.11
N PRO A 87 11.40 -2.86 -28.60
CA PRO A 87 11.12 -4.08 -27.85
C PRO A 87 11.44 -5.36 -28.64
N ILE A 88 11.13 -5.39 -29.94
CA ILE A 88 11.40 -6.57 -30.79
C ILE A 88 12.90 -6.71 -31.06
N GLU A 89 13.62 -5.63 -31.35
CA GLU A 89 15.08 -5.64 -31.49
C GLU A 89 15.76 -6.18 -30.23
N LYS A 90 15.33 -5.70 -29.05
CA LYS A 90 16.02 -5.97 -27.79
C LYS A 90 15.66 -7.33 -27.19
N PHE A 91 14.40 -7.74 -27.28
CA PHE A 91 13.86 -8.91 -26.56
C PHE A 91 13.26 -9.97 -27.47
N GLY A 92 13.06 -9.67 -28.76
CA GLY A 92 12.54 -10.64 -29.71
C GLY A 92 13.56 -11.73 -30.05
N THR A 93 13.05 -12.89 -30.43
CA THR A 93 13.83 -13.95 -31.06
C THR A 93 14.30 -13.52 -32.46
N GLU A 94 15.32 -14.18 -33.00
CA GLU A 94 15.81 -13.89 -34.36
C GLU A 94 14.72 -14.10 -35.42
N GLU A 95 13.86 -15.10 -35.22
CA GLU A 95 12.69 -15.37 -36.07
C GLU A 95 11.70 -14.19 -36.03
N GLN A 96 11.42 -13.63 -34.84
CA GLN A 96 10.54 -12.46 -34.70
C GLN A 96 11.16 -11.21 -35.33
N LYS A 97 12.46 -10.96 -35.11
CA LYS A 97 13.15 -9.82 -35.71
C LYS A 97 13.10 -9.86 -37.23
N LYS A 98 13.45 -11.00 -37.84
CA LYS A 98 13.37 -11.21 -39.30
C LYS A 98 11.96 -11.12 -39.85
N LYS A 99 10.93 -11.47 -39.06
CA LYS A 99 9.53 -11.39 -39.48
C LYS A 99 8.95 -9.97 -39.43
N TYR A 100 9.27 -9.19 -38.39
CA TYR A 100 8.58 -7.92 -38.13
C TYR A 100 9.38 -6.68 -38.50
N LEU A 101 10.70 -6.64 -38.24
CA LEU A 101 11.50 -5.44 -38.47
C LEU A 101 11.55 -5.01 -39.95
N PRO A 102 11.67 -5.93 -40.93
CA PRO A 102 11.59 -5.56 -42.34
C PRO A 102 10.25 -4.94 -42.75
N ARG A 103 9.14 -5.35 -42.13
CA ARG A 103 7.82 -4.77 -42.41
C ARG A 103 7.72 -3.33 -41.93
N CYS A 104 8.26 -3.03 -40.75
CA CYS A 104 8.35 -1.67 -40.24
C CYS A 104 9.24 -0.78 -41.12
N ALA A 105 10.38 -1.31 -41.56
CA ALA A 105 11.26 -0.61 -42.48
C ALA A 105 10.58 -0.34 -43.84
N ALA A 106 9.72 -1.25 -44.30
CA ALA A 106 8.96 -1.12 -45.54
C ALA A 106 7.71 -0.21 -45.46
N GLY A 107 7.43 0.42 -44.32
CA GLY A 107 6.33 1.38 -44.20
C GLY A 107 5.12 0.92 -43.38
N ALA A 108 5.13 -0.28 -42.79
CA ALA A 108 4.01 -0.74 -41.96
C ALA A 108 3.83 0.15 -40.73
N ILE A 109 2.62 0.70 -40.55
CA ILE A 109 2.32 1.55 -39.39
C ILE A 109 2.14 0.68 -38.16
N SER A 110 2.75 1.05 -37.06
CA SER A 110 2.70 0.30 -35.81
C SER A 110 2.30 1.13 -34.59
N ALA A 111 1.86 0.45 -33.53
CA ALA A 111 1.44 1.06 -32.29
C ALA A 111 2.02 0.34 -31.06
N PHE A 112 2.11 1.07 -29.95
CA PHE A 112 2.65 0.57 -28.69
C PHE A 112 1.66 0.84 -27.56
N ALA A 113 1.17 -0.22 -26.93
CA ALA A 113 0.12 -0.17 -25.91
C ALA A 113 0.69 -0.55 -24.53
N LEU A 114 1.02 0.47 -23.74
CA LEU A 114 1.53 0.33 -22.37
C LEU A 114 0.51 0.83 -21.34
N THR A 115 0.23 2.13 -21.38
CA THR A 115 -0.63 2.87 -20.44
C THR A 115 -2.02 2.23 -20.29
N GLU A 116 -2.54 2.24 -19.07
CA GLU A 116 -3.90 1.79 -18.72
C GLU A 116 -4.61 2.91 -17.96
N PRO A 117 -5.96 2.89 -17.81
CA PRO A 117 -6.69 3.96 -17.14
C PRO A 117 -6.17 4.36 -15.74
N HIS A 118 -5.55 3.42 -15.02
CA HIS A 118 -4.97 3.62 -13.68
C HIS A 118 -3.44 3.53 -13.66
N VAL A 119 -2.79 3.41 -14.82
CA VAL A 119 -1.34 3.14 -14.95
C VAL A 119 -0.70 4.15 -15.90
N GLY A 120 0.13 5.04 -15.35
CA GLY A 120 0.91 6.03 -16.09
C GLY A 120 2.42 5.90 -15.80
N SER A 121 2.91 6.73 -14.88
CA SER A 121 4.34 6.79 -14.53
C SER A 121 4.90 5.54 -13.85
N ASP A 122 4.04 4.63 -13.37
CA ASP A 122 4.42 3.35 -12.76
C ASP A 122 3.99 2.16 -13.63
N PRO A 123 4.75 1.83 -14.70
CA PRO A 123 4.42 0.74 -15.61
C PRO A 123 4.57 -0.65 -14.98
N ALA A 124 5.06 -0.79 -13.74
CA ALA A 124 5.08 -2.07 -13.05
C ALA A 124 3.68 -2.44 -12.50
N SER A 125 2.79 -1.45 -12.36
CA SER A 125 1.42 -1.61 -11.84
C SER A 125 0.38 -1.98 -12.92
N LEU A 126 0.81 -2.51 -14.08
CA LEU A 126 -0.09 -2.99 -15.14
C LEU A 126 -1.10 -4.01 -14.60
N SER A 127 -2.30 -4.01 -15.15
CA SER A 127 -3.35 -4.99 -14.84
C SER A 127 -3.74 -5.85 -16.03
N THR A 128 -3.37 -5.45 -17.26
CA THR A 128 -3.60 -6.29 -18.45
C THR A 128 -2.85 -7.61 -18.31
N THR A 129 -3.56 -8.71 -18.48
CA THR A 129 -3.03 -10.07 -18.32
C THR A 129 -2.78 -10.75 -19.66
N ALA A 130 -1.80 -11.64 -19.68
CA ALA A 130 -1.55 -12.60 -20.74
C ALA A 130 -1.58 -14.02 -20.16
N GLU A 131 -2.56 -14.80 -20.58
CA GLU A 131 -2.74 -16.20 -20.18
C GLU A 131 -2.39 -17.12 -21.34
N ALA A 132 -1.54 -18.13 -21.11
CA ALA A 132 -1.18 -19.08 -22.15
C ALA A 132 -2.33 -20.04 -22.45
N ASP A 133 -2.66 -20.22 -23.73
CA ASP A 133 -3.64 -21.17 -24.23
C ASP A 133 -3.07 -21.88 -25.47
N GLY A 134 -2.48 -23.06 -25.23
CA GLY A 134 -1.77 -23.83 -26.26
C GLY A 134 -0.62 -23.04 -26.90
N ASP A 135 -0.76 -22.74 -28.20
CA ASP A 135 0.24 -22.03 -29.00
C ASP A 135 0.06 -20.51 -29.01
N PHE A 136 -0.93 -19.97 -28.29
CA PHE A 136 -1.22 -18.53 -28.23
C PHE A 136 -1.43 -18.04 -26.79
N TYR A 137 -1.56 -16.71 -26.66
CA TYR A 137 -1.92 -16.07 -25.40
C TYR A 137 -3.27 -15.37 -25.53
N ILE A 138 -4.12 -15.52 -24.52
CA ILE A 138 -5.34 -14.71 -24.35
C ILE A 138 -4.94 -13.45 -23.58
N LEU A 139 -5.15 -12.29 -24.20
CA LEU A 139 -4.92 -10.98 -23.58
C LEU A 139 -6.24 -10.42 -23.04
N ASN A 140 -6.27 -10.05 -21.77
CA ASN A 140 -7.44 -9.41 -21.13
C ASN A 140 -7.02 -8.14 -20.41
N GLY A 141 -7.58 -7.00 -20.82
CA GLY A 141 -7.33 -5.69 -20.20
C GLY A 141 -7.77 -4.53 -21.08
N GLU A 142 -7.56 -3.31 -20.59
CA GLU A 142 -7.85 -2.07 -21.31
C GLU A 142 -6.57 -1.23 -21.43
N LYS A 143 -6.33 -0.69 -22.64
CA LYS A 143 -5.19 0.16 -22.94
C LYS A 143 -5.65 1.57 -23.27
N LEU A 144 -4.95 2.55 -22.71
CA LEU A 144 -5.24 3.96 -22.86
C LEU A 144 -4.14 4.66 -23.69
N TRP A 145 -4.54 5.65 -24.51
CA TRP A 145 -3.62 6.52 -25.27
C TRP A 145 -2.65 5.79 -26.22
N CYS A 146 -3.15 4.80 -26.94
CA CYS A 146 -2.37 4.08 -27.94
C CYS A 146 -2.27 4.89 -29.25
N THR A 147 -1.18 5.63 -29.43
CA THR A 147 -0.87 6.38 -30.67
C THR A 147 -0.86 5.42 -31.86
N ASN A 148 -1.46 5.83 -32.98
CA ASN A 148 -1.66 5.06 -34.22
C ASN A 148 -2.59 3.84 -34.11
N SER A 149 -3.30 3.63 -33.00
CA SER A 149 -4.14 2.44 -32.80
C SER A 149 -5.13 2.16 -33.95
N THR A 150 -5.75 3.19 -34.51
CA THR A 150 -6.70 3.07 -35.64
C THR A 150 -6.04 2.81 -36.99
N LEU A 151 -4.72 2.99 -37.11
CA LEU A 151 -3.95 2.83 -38.34
C LEU A 151 -2.98 1.63 -38.28
N ALA A 152 -2.84 1.00 -37.11
CA ALA A 152 -1.78 0.05 -36.84
C ALA A 152 -1.99 -1.29 -37.56
N GLU A 153 -0.97 -1.71 -38.30
CA GLU A 153 -0.83 -3.06 -38.88
C GLU A 153 -0.09 -4.00 -37.93
N LEU A 154 0.64 -3.43 -36.97
CA LEU A 154 1.40 -4.13 -35.96
C LEU A 154 1.22 -3.45 -34.60
N LEU A 155 0.97 -4.23 -33.56
CA LEU A 155 0.76 -3.74 -32.20
C LEU A 155 1.66 -4.50 -31.22
N VAL A 156 2.41 -3.77 -30.40
CA VAL A 156 3.07 -4.32 -29.21
C VAL A 156 2.22 -3.99 -28.01
N VAL A 157 1.81 -5.01 -27.25
CA VAL A 157 1.00 -4.87 -26.04
C VAL A 157 1.83 -5.31 -24.84
N MET A 158 1.91 -4.44 -23.82
CA MET A 158 2.53 -4.77 -22.54
C MET A 158 1.49 -5.42 -21.63
N ALA A 159 1.78 -6.62 -21.13
CA ALA A 159 0.89 -7.38 -20.25
C ALA A 159 1.70 -8.19 -19.22
N ILE A 160 1.06 -8.53 -18.11
CA ILE A 160 1.63 -9.40 -17.08
C ILE A 160 1.26 -10.85 -17.42
N ILE A 161 2.25 -11.73 -17.47
CA ILE A 161 2.00 -13.18 -17.56
C ILE A 161 1.25 -13.61 -16.31
N ALA A 162 0.06 -14.21 -16.46
CA ALA A 162 -0.81 -14.57 -15.33
C ALA A 162 -0.08 -15.41 -14.27
N LEU A 163 0.83 -16.30 -14.68
CA LEU A 163 1.67 -17.09 -13.79
C LEU A 163 2.58 -16.23 -12.87
N MET A 164 3.11 -15.10 -13.37
CA MET A 164 3.95 -14.20 -12.58
C MET A 164 3.16 -13.46 -11.50
N LEU A 165 1.85 -13.22 -11.69
CA LEU A 165 0.99 -12.68 -10.63
C LEU A 165 0.99 -13.61 -9.41
N GLY A 166 0.99 -14.93 -9.63
CA GLY A 166 1.02 -15.92 -8.55
C GLY A 166 2.26 -15.83 -7.66
N VAL A 167 3.40 -15.35 -8.17
CA VAL A 167 4.66 -15.21 -7.43
C VAL A 167 4.85 -13.79 -6.88
N LEU A 168 4.49 -12.77 -7.67
CA LEU A 168 4.71 -11.37 -7.31
C LEU A 168 3.67 -10.85 -6.32
N VAL A 169 2.40 -11.26 -6.42
CA VAL A 169 1.36 -10.75 -5.53
C VAL A 169 1.64 -11.11 -4.06
N PRO A 170 2.02 -12.36 -3.71
CA PRO A 170 2.37 -12.69 -2.33
C PRO A 170 3.62 -11.94 -1.83
N SER A 171 4.62 -11.70 -2.68
CA SER A 171 5.85 -11.01 -2.28
C SER A 171 5.63 -9.51 -2.05
N LEU A 172 4.86 -8.84 -2.91
CA LEU A 172 4.45 -7.46 -2.69
C LEU A 172 3.53 -7.34 -1.46
N ALA A 173 2.61 -8.28 -1.26
CA ALA A 173 1.75 -8.29 -0.08
C ALA A 173 2.58 -8.39 1.22
N ARG A 174 3.58 -9.28 1.25
CA ARG A 174 4.52 -9.40 2.38
C ARG A 174 5.31 -8.12 2.62
N ALA A 175 5.87 -7.52 1.57
CA ALA A 175 6.64 -6.28 1.67
C ALA A 175 5.78 -5.11 2.19
N LYS A 176 4.53 -5.01 1.70
CA LYS A 176 3.58 -3.99 2.18
C LYS A 176 3.23 -4.19 3.65
N GLU A 177 3.03 -5.43 4.09
CA GLU A 177 2.72 -5.73 5.49
C GLU A 177 3.92 -5.47 6.41
N GLN A 178 5.15 -5.76 5.96
CA GLN A 178 6.36 -5.37 6.67
C GLN A 178 6.49 -3.85 6.81
N GLY A 179 6.12 -3.09 5.78
CA GLY A 179 6.05 -1.62 5.88
C GLY A 179 5.02 -1.13 6.90
N ARG A 180 3.86 -1.80 6.99
CA ARG A 180 2.85 -1.49 8.01
C ARG A 180 3.31 -1.84 9.43
N GLU A 181 4.04 -2.94 9.59
CA GLU A 181 4.65 -3.34 10.86
C GLU A 181 5.59 -2.25 11.38
N VAL A 182 6.50 -1.73 10.54
CA VAL A 182 7.40 -0.63 10.91
C VAL A 182 6.63 0.64 11.27
N TYR A 183 5.57 0.97 10.53
CA TYR A 183 4.70 2.11 10.86
C TYR A 183 4.02 1.93 12.23
N CYS A 184 3.54 0.71 12.50
CA CYS A 184 2.91 0.33 13.76
C CYS A 184 3.89 0.45 14.94
N GLN A 185 5.12 -0.03 14.77
CA GLN A 185 6.19 0.15 15.77
C GLN A 185 6.50 1.63 16.03
N ASN A 186 6.51 2.46 15.00
CA ASN A 186 6.72 3.90 15.15
C ASN A 186 5.58 4.57 15.93
N ASN A 187 4.32 4.17 15.68
CA ASN A 187 3.17 4.66 16.44
C ASN A 187 3.26 4.25 17.92
N LEU A 188 3.57 2.98 18.20
CA LEU A 188 3.79 2.47 19.56
C LEU A 188 4.90 3.24 20.30
N ARG A 189 5.99 3.58 19.60
CA ARG A 189 7.06 4.41 20.17
C ARG A 189 6.58 5.82 20.53
N GLN A 190 5.77 6.43 19.68
CA GLN A 190 5.21 7.76 19.95
C GLN A 190 4.25 7.74 21.14
N MET A 191 3.43 6.70 21.28
CA MET A 191 2.55 6.53 22.44
C MET A 191 3.34 6.31 23.74
N HIS A 192 4.42 5.52 23.69
CA HIS A 192 5.33 5.36 24.83
C HIS A 192 5.91 6.71 25.27
N ILE A 193 6.45 7.50 24.34
CA ILE A 193 6.99 8.84 24.64
C ILE A 193 5.90 9.72 25.27
N ALA A 194 4.68 9.71 24.74
CA ALA A 194 3.57 10.47 25.32
C ALA A 194 3.23 10.03 26.75
N ALA A 195 3.27 8.72 27.04
CA ALA A 195 3.03 8.21 28.40
C ALA A 195 4.15 8.61 29.37
N VAL A 196 5.41 8.62 28.95
CA VAL A 196 6.54 9.09 29.76
C VAL A 196 6.43 10.59 30.03
N VAL A 197 6.16 11.40 29.00
CA VAL A 197 5.95 12.85 29.15
C VAL A 197 4.77 13.14 30.07
N TYR A 198 3.68 12.37 29.95
CA TYR A 198 2.56 12.46 30.89
C TYR A 198 3.03 12.19 32.33
N ALA A 199 3.79 11.11 32.55
CA ALA A 199 4.28 10.76 33.88
C ALA A 199 5.18 11.84 34.48
N GLU A 200 6.09 12.43 33.70
CA GLU A 200 6.93 13.55 34.15
C GLU A 200 6.10 14.74 34.64
N ASN A 201 4.99 15.03 33.96
CA ASN A 201 4.07 16.10 34.34
C ASN A 201 3.12 15.73 35.49
N GLN A 202 2.96 14.44 35.79
CA GLN A 202 2.08 13.91 36.83
C GLN A 202 2.84 13.29 38.00
N ARG A 203 3.94 13.92 38.43
CA ARG A 203 4.75 13.49 39.60
C ARG A 203 5.22 12.04 39.48
N GLY A 204 5.47 11.56 38.26
CA GLY A 204 5.90 10.21 37.94
C GLY A 204 4.79 9.20 37.71
N PHE A 205 3.51 9.53 37.95
CA PHE A 205 2.39 8.61 37.76
C PHE A 205 2.07 8.40 36.28
N LEU A 206 2.00 7.14 35.85
CA LEU A 206 1.55 6.81 34.50
C LEU A 206 0.05 7.05 34.31
N PRO A 207 -0.44 7.13 33.06
CA PRO A 207 -1.87 7.36 32.80
C PRO A 207 -2.74 6.28 33.43
N ILE A 208 -3.91 6.69 33.95
CA ILE A 208 -5.01 5.76 34.23
C ILE A 208 -5.47 5.10 32.92
N ALA A 209 -5.85 3.82 32.99
CA ALA A 209 -6.37 3.14 31.81
C ALA A 209 -7.79 3.60 31.50
N TYR A 210 -8.66 3.64 32.51
CA TYR A 210 -9.99 4.22 32.41
C TYR A 210 -10.59 4.64 33.76
N TYR A 211 -11.38 5.71 33.75
CA TYR A 211 -12.15 6.20 34.89
C TYR A 211 -13.51 6.74 34.45
N SER A 212 -14.60 6.25 35.04
CA SER A 212 -15.97 6.67 34.73
C SER A 212 -16.54 7.63 35.79
N VAL A 213 -17.17 8.69 35.34
CA VAL A 213 -17.93 9.63 36.17
C VAL A 213 -19.37 9.70 35.66
N LYS A 214 -20.33 9.65 36.58
CA LYS A 214 -21.73 9.88 36.28
C LYS A 214 -22.09 11.32 36.62
N LEU A 215 -22.32 12.12 35.59
CA LEU A 215 -22.82 13.50 35.68
C LEU A 215 -24.36 13.51 35.48
N PRO A 216 -25.07 14.57 35.88
CA PRO A 216 -26.51 14.69 35.60
C PRO A 216 -26.79 14.58 34.09
N GLY A 217 -27.52 13.53 33.68
CA GLY A 217 -27.88 13.29 32.26
C GLY A 217 -26.77 12.73 31.36
N GLN A 218 -25.55 12.49 31.88
CA GLN A 218 -24.41 12.05 31.08
C GLN A 218 -23.49 11.10 31.87
N ARG A 219 -23.00 10.05 31.22
CA ARG A 219 -21.88 9.23 31.72
C ARG A 219 -20.64 9.54 30.90
N THR A 220 -19.56 9.93 31.55
CA THR A 220 -18.27 10.19 30.89
C THR A 220 -17.24 9.17 31.35
N GLN A 221 -16.53 8.55 30.41
CA GLN A 221 -15.43 7.63 30.67
C GLN A 221 -14.15 8.22 30.08
N TYR A 222 -13.21 8.58 30.95
CA TYR A 222 -11.88 9.05 30.59
C TYR A 222 -10.94 7.86 30.44
N CYS A 223 -10.37 7.65 29.27
CA CYS A 223 -9.36 6.62 29.02
C CYS A 223 -8.02 7.25 28.59
N TRP A 224 -6.97 6.44 28.58
CA TRP A 224 -5.63 6.88 28.16
C TRP A 224 -5.62 7.46 26.73
N ASP A 225 -6.40 6.89 25.81
CA ASP A 225 -6.44 7.25 24.38
C ASP A 225 -7.77 7.84 23.89
N PHE A 226 -8.85 7.82 24.67
CA PHE A 226 -10.09 8.51 24.29
C PHE A 226 -10.92 8.89 25.52
N THR A 227 -11.83 9.83 25.34
CA THR A 227 -12.88 10.14 26.31
C THR A 227 -14.24 9.85 25.67
N GLU A 228 -15.01 8.92 26.24
CA GLU A 228 -16.38 8.62 25.80
C GLU A 228 -17.38 9.42 26.63
N CYS A 229 -18.24 10.18 25.98
CA CYS A 229 -19.35 10.92 26.57
C CYS A 229 -20.67 10.34 26.08
N ARG A 230 -21.44 9.70 26.98
CA ARG A 230 -22.73 9.07 26.67
C ARG A 230 -23.87 9.85 27.31
N SER A 231 -24.78 10.37 26.49
CA SER A 231 -26.00 11.08 26.90
C SER A 231 -27.24 10.50 26.21
N SER A 232 -28.41 11.07 26.47
CA SER A 232 -29.65 10.75 25.72
C SER A 232 -29.58 11.11 24.24
N GLU A 233 -28.66 11.98 23.84
CA GLU A 233 -28.49 12.46 22.46
C GLU A 233 -27.53 11.57 21.63
N GLY A 234 -26.78 10.68 22.29
CA GLY A 234 -25.86 9.76 21.63
C GLY A 234 -24.55 9.53 22.38
N VAL A 235 -23.56 8.99 21.67
CA VAL A 235 -22.20 8.76 22.16
C VAL A 235 -21.25 9.65 21.37
N VAL A 236 -20.47 10.47 22.07
CA VAL A 236 -19.42 11.32 21.50
C VAL A 236 -18.06 10.83 22.01
N VAL A 237 -17.09 10.70 21.11
CA VAL A 237 -15.71 10.33 21.45
C VAL A 237 -14.80 11.53 21.21
N GLN A 238 -13.97 11.82 22.21
CA GLN A 238 -12.97 12.89 22.20
C GLN A 238 -11.57 12.33 22.42
N PRO A 239 -10.52 13.09 22.06
CA PRO A 239 -9.14 12.81 22.44
C PRO A 239 -8.96 12.37 23.91
N GLY A 240 -8.09 11.39 24.15
CA GLY A 240 -7.76 10.89 25.49
C GLY A 240 -6.63 11.66 26.18
N LEU A 241 -6.19 11.14 27.33
CA LEU A 241 -5.15 11.77 28.15
C LEU A 241 -3.78 11.92 27.46
N LEU A 242 -3.45 11.03 26.52
CA LEU A 242 -2.19 11.05 25.78
C LEU A 242 -2.24 11.84 24.48
N TRP A 243 -3.38 12.44 24.15
CA TRP A 243 -3.52 13.29 22.97
C TRP A 243 -3.15 14.72 23.36
N GLN A 244 -1.86 15.04 23.34
CA GLN A 244 -1.40 16.43 23.43
C GLN A 244 -1.54 17.10 22.05
N GLU A 245 -1.69 18.42 21.99
CA GLU A 245 -2.05 19.22 20.79
C GLU A 245 -1.18 18.97 19.53
N THR A 246 -0.03 18.29 19.66
CA THR A 246 0.89 17.90 18.59
C THR A 246 0.77 16.45 18.11
N MET A 247 -0.01 15.59 18.78
CA MET A 247 -0.24 14.20 18.36
C MET A 247 -1.23 14.16 17.19
N ILE A 248 -0.80 13.58 16.07
CA ILE A 248 -1.69 13.31 14.94
C ILE A 248 -2.62 12.17 15.35
N GLU A 249 -3.93 12.34 15.23
CA GLU A 249 -4.93 11.34 15.65
C GLU A 249 -4.67 9.94 15.05
N LYS A 250 -4.05 9.88 13.86
CA LYS A 250 -3.62 8.66 13.17
C LYS A 250 -2.60 7.80 13.94
N VAL A 251 -1.87 8.36 14.90
CA VAL A 251 -0.91 7.60 15.72
C VAL A 251 -1.62 6.51 16.53
N GLN A 252 -2.87 6.74 16.91
CA GLN A 252 -3.68 5.82 17.72
C GLN A 252 -4.35 4.71 16.90
N GLN A 253 -4.12 4.67 15.58
CA GLN A 253 -4.64 3.65 14.68
C GLN A 253 -3.55 2.70 14.22
N CYS A 254 -3.77 1.40 14.41
CA CYS A 254 -2.96 0.36 13.78
C CYS A 254 -3.28 0.33 12.28
N PRO A 255 -2.28 0.44 11.39
CA PRO A 255 -2.50 0.45 9.93
C PRO A 255 -2.96 -0.90 9.37
N SER A 256 -2.80 -1.99 10.14
CA SER A 256 -3.14 -3.36 9.76
C SER A 256 -4.43 -3.87 10.42
N PHE A 257 -4.95 -3.17 11.44
CA PHE A 257 -6.22 -3.55 12.05
C PHE A 257 -7.40 -3.22 11.12
N LYS A 258 -8.28 -4.22 10.93
CA LYS A 258 -9.51 -4.11 10.16
C LYS A 258 -10.65 -4.66 11.02
N GLY A 259 -11.49 -3.77 11.51
CA GLY A 259 -12.62 -4.14 12.35
C GLY A 259 -13.06 -2.97 13.20
N ASP A 260 -14.09 -3.22 14.00
CA ASP A 260 -14.62 -2.22 14.91
C ASP A 260 -13.86 -2.25 16.25
N SER A 261 -13.87 -1.11 16.91
CA SER A 261 -13.53 -1.02 18.32
C SER A 261 -14.56 -1.81 19.13
N ASN A 262 -14.11 -2.62 20.10
CA ASN A 262 -15.01 -3.21 21.09
C ASN A 262 -15.52 -2.16 22.12
N THR A 263 -15.03 -0.92 22.04
CA THR A 263 -15.50 0.24 22.79
C THR A 263 -16.18 1.24 21.84
N ALA A 264 -17.43 1.59 22.13
CA ALA A 264 -18.32 2.24 21.16
C ALA A 264 -17.77 3.57 20.60
N ALA A 265 -17.89 3.73 19.27
CA ALA A 265 -17.63 4.97 18.52
C ALA A 265 -16.18 5.50 18.53
N ASN A 266 -15.17 4.74 18.96
CA ASN A 266 -13.78 5.17 18.85
C ASN A 266 -13.27 5.07 17.39
N PRO A 267 -12.89 6.19 16.73
CA PRO A 267 -12.41 6.17 15.35
C PRO A 267 -10.97 5.66 15.19
N TYR A 268 -10.19 5.58 16.28
CA TYR A 268 -8.78 5.16 16.24
C TYR A 268 -8.55 3.94 17.13
N THR A 269 -8.12 2.84 16.53
CA THR A 269 -8.20 1.50 17.12
C THR A 269 -6.97 0.64 16.83
N GLY A 270 -6.84 -0.47 17.55
CA GLY A 270 -5.81 -1.46 17.31
C GLY A 270 -4.59 -1.35 18.23
N TYR A 271 -4.58 -0.45 19.21
CA TYR A 271 -3.58 -0.46 20.27
C TYR A 271 -4.23 -0.60 21.64
N ASN A 272 -3.52 -1.22 22.58
CA ASN A 272 -3.93 -1.31 23.97
C ASN A 272 -2.81 -0.89 24.93
N TYR A 273 -3.19 -0.72 26.19
CA TYR A 273 -2.33 -0.26 27.27
C TYR A 273 -2.39 -1.21 28.47
N ASN A 274 -1.24 -1.55 29.07
CA ASN A 274 -1.14 -2.46 30.20
C ASN A 274 -1.93 -1.95 31.41
N THR A 275 -3.10 -2.56 31.60
CA THR A 275 -4.04 -2.19 32.66
C THR A 275 -3.93 -3.14 33.86
N SER A 276 -3.38 -4.34 33.68
CA SER A 276 -3.19 -5.27 34.80
C SER A 276 -2.12 -4.80 35.80
N TYR A 277 -1.14 -4.00 35.37
CA TYR A 277 0.01 -3.65 36.20
C TYR A 277 0.47 -2.19 36.12
N ILE A 278 0.22 -1.45 35.03
CA ILE A 278 0.77 -0.10 34.86
C ILE A 278 -0.27 0.99 35.15
N GLY A 279 -1.24 1.14 34.25
CA GLY A 279 -2.44 1.90 34.55
C GLY A 279 -3.35 1.07 35.45
N HIS A 280 -4.49 1.62 35.82
CA HIS A 280 -5.58 0.85 36.41
C HIS A 280 -6.92 1.42 35.94
N GLY A 281 -7.95 0.59 36.06
CA GLY A 281 -9.36 0.94 35.88
C GLY A 281 -10.04 1.31 37.20
N GLN A 282 -11.08 2.15 37.16
CA GLN A 282 -11.82 2.60 38.36
C GLN A 282 -12.37 1.46 39.26
N ASN A 283 -12.67 0.29 38.70
CA ASN A 283 -13.25 -0.84 39.43
C ASN A 283 -12.22 -1.94 39.76
N GLU A 284 -10.94 -1.60 39.74
CA GLU A 284 -9.82 -2.49 40.06
C GLU A 284 -9.32 -2.26 41.49
N GLY A 285 -8.67 -3.28 42.06
CA GLY A 285 -8.25 -3.31 43.48
C GLY A 285 -7.19 -2.28 43.86
N VAL A 286 -6.52 -1.66 42.88
CA VAL A 286 -5.51 -0.61 43.07
C VAL A 286 -6.02 0.71 42.46
N VAL A 287 -6.08 1.75 43.29
CA VAL A 287 -6.78 3.01 42.95
C VAL A 287 -5.90 3.98 42.14
N LEU A 288 -4.57 3.86 42.21
CA LEU A 288 -3.63 4.77 41.54
C LEU A 288 -2.75 4.01 40.55
N PRO A 289 -2.50 4.55 39.33
CA PRO A 289 -1.48 4.02 38.42
C PRO A 289 -0.12 3.93 39.10
N ILE A 290 0.75 3.08 38.56
CA ILE A 290 2.11 2.99 39.05
C ILE A 290 2.94 4.23 38.68
N ARG A 291 3.95 4.55 39.48
CA ARG A 291 4.98 5.52 39.09
C ARG A 291 5.98 4.87 38.16
N TYR A 292 6.44 5.60 37.15
CA TYR A 292 7.38 5.07 36.15
C TYR A 292 8.67 4.50 36.77
N HIS A 293 9.16 5.06 37.88
CA HIS A 293 10.36 4.57 38.58
C HIS A 293 10.13 3.33 39.45
N GLU A 294 8.88 2.88 39.64
CA GLU A 294 8.54 1.67 40.40
C GLU A 294 8.55 0.42 39.50
N ILE A 295 8.68 0.60 38.19
CA ILE A 295 8.85 -0.48 37.20
C ILE A 295 10.26 -1.07 37.37
N ARG A 296 10.38 -2.28 37.93
CA ARG A 296 11.69 -2.90 38.22
C ARG A 296 12.37 -3.47 36.99
N TYR A 297 11.60 -4.04 36.06
CA TYR A 297 12.12 -4.65 34.83
C TYR A 297 11.50 -4.01 33.57
N PRO A 298 11.89 -2.77 33.22
CA PRO A 298 11.24 -2.01 32.16
C PRO A 298 11.41 -2.64 30.76
N ALA A 299 12.48 -3.38 30.50
CA ALA A 299 12.72 -4.04 29.21
C ALA A 299 11.84 -5.28 28.96
N GLY A 300 11.22 -5.85 30.00
CA GLY A 300 10.32 -7.01 29.88
C GLY A 300 8.89 -6.74 30.28
N CYS A 301 8.55 -5.51 30.67
CA CYS A 301 7.20 -5.11 31.02
C CYS A 301 6.57 -4.35 29.84
N ALA A 302 5.53 -4.93 29.23
CA ALA A 302 4.83 -4.33 28.11
C ALA A 302 4.03 -3.11 28.58
N MET A 303 4.18 -1.98 27.90
CA MET A 303 3.37 -0.79 28.14
C MET A 303 2.22 -0.68 27.16
N PHE A 304 2.52 -0.77 25.86
CA PHE A 304 1.53 -0.74 24.79
C PHE A 304 1.75 -1.92 23.83
N GLY A 305 0.71 -2.31 23.12
CA GLY A 305 0.84 -3.32 22.07
C GLY A 305 -0.32 -3.31 21.09
N ASP A 306 -0.26 -4.24 20.14
CA ASP A 306 -1.31 -4.45 19.15
C ASP A 306 -2.56 -5.06 19.79
N GLY A 307 -3.46 -4.21 20.27
CA GLY A 307 -4.63 -4.62 21.03
C GLY A 307 -5.72 -5.27 20.18
N GLN A 308 -6.17 -6.46 20.59
CA GLN A 308 -7.31 -7.16 20.01
C GLN A 308 -7.91 -8.18 20.99
N THR A 309 -9.22 -8.38 20.91
CA THR A 309 -9.95 -9.46 21.56
C THR A 309 -10.79 -10.20 20.51
N LEU A 310 -11.47 -11.27 20.93
CA LEU A 310 -12.53 -11.93 20.15
C LEU A 310 -13.59 -10.94 19.61
N ASN A 311 -13.83 -9.83 20.30
CA ASN A 311 -14.87 -8.85 19.96
C ASN A 311 -14.35 -7.65 19.16
N GLY A 312 -13.12 -7.70 18.63
CA GLY A 312 -12.51 -6.60 17.87
C GLY A 312 -11.38 -5.91 18.62
N ALA A 313 -11.06 -4.67 18.22
CA ALA A 313 -9.95 -3.93 18.81
C ALA A 313 -10.21 -3.67 20.30
N ASN A 314 -9.20 -3.96 21.11
CA ASN A 314 -9.25 -3.79 22.55
C ASN A 314 -8.25 -2.69 22.95
N LYS A 315 -8.61 -1.86 23.92
CA LYS A 315 -7.78 -0.75 24.43
C LYS A 315 -7.09 -1.08 25.76
N PHE A 316 -7.46 -2.18 26.40
CA PHE A 316 -7.02 -2.53 27.74
C PHE A 316 -6.24 -3.85 27.70
N MET A 317 -4.92 -3.76 27.78
CA MET A 317 -4.05 -4.91 27.76
C MET A 317 -4.11 -5.65 29.11
N ARG A 318 -4.58 -6.90 29.09
CA ARG A 318 -4.76 -7.74 30.28
C ARG A 318 -3.77 -8.91 30.27
N SER A 319 -3.18 -9.17 31.43
CA SER A 319 -2.38 -10.38 31.65
C SER A 319 -3.26 -11.65 31.64
N PRO A 320 -2.71 -12.82 31.25
CA PRO A 320 -3.48 -14.06 31.10
C PRO A 320 -4.00 -14.64 32.42
N LEU A 321 -3.31 -14.37 33.54
CA LEU A 321 -3.70 -14.81 34.88
C LEU A 321 -4.08 -13.62 35.77
N PRO A 322 -4.93 -13.82 36.79
CA PRO A 322 -5.29 -12.77 37.74
C PRO A 322 -4.07 -12.10 38.38
N SER A 323 -4.07 -10.76 38.42
CA SER A 323 -3.12 -10.00 39.24
C SER A 323 -3.80 -9.50 40.53
N GLU A 324 -3.01 -8.97 41.46
CA GLU A 324 -3.52 -8.34 42.69
C GLU A 324 -4.46 -7.16 42.40
N THR A 325 -4.34 -6.54 41.22
CA THR A 325 -5.07 -5.33 40.86
C THR A 325 -6.37 -5.65 40.12
N ASP A 326 -6.44 -6.77 39.40
CA ASP A 326 -7.59 -7.12 38.55
C ASP A 326 -8.11 -8.55 38.81
N MET A 327 -8.00 -9.01 40.06
CA MET A 327 -8.33 -10.37 40.50
C MET A 327 -9.71 -10.88 40.05
N ASN A 328 -10.71 -9.99 39.99
CA ASN A 328 -12.09 -10.36 39.63
C ASN A 328 -12.46 -10.08 38.15
N PHE A 329 -11.49 -9.71 37.30
CA PHE A 329 -11.78 -9.40 35.90
C PHE A 329 -12.09 -10.67 35.09
N SER A 330 -13.32 -10.79 34.61
CA SER A 330 -13.79 -12.00 33.91
C SER A 330 -13.65 -11.95 32.38
N GLY A 331 -12.93 -10.98 31.81
CA GLY A 331 -12.83 -10.78 30.35
C GLY A 331 -11.61 -11.41 29.68
N ARG A 332 -10.74 -12.11 30.43
CA ARG A 332 -9.46 -12.65 29.92
C ARG A 332 -9.64 -13.69 28.82
N TRP A 333 -10.73 -14.43 28.84
CA TRP A 333 -11.09 -15.42 27.81
C TRP A 333 -11.12 -14.86 26.37
N GLY A 334 -11.21 -13.53 26.21
CA GLY A 334 -11.20 -12.87 24.92
C GLY A 334 -9.82 -12.70 24.27
N GLY A 335 -8.73 -13.02 24.97
CA GLY A 335 -7.37 -12.61 24.58
C GLY A 335 -7.18 -11.10 24.71
N THR A 336 -5.95 -10.62 24.54
CA THR A 336 -5.68 -9.18 24.62
C THR A 336 -4.85 -8.61 23.47
N GLN A 337 -4.07 -9.45 22.78
CA GLN A 337 -3.22 -9.08 21.65
C GLN A 337 -3.77 -9.62 20.34
N GLY A 338 -3.57 -8.86 19.26
CA GLY A 338 -3.79 -9.27 17.89
C GLY A 338 -2.47 -9.43 17.13
N TYR A 339 -2.28 -10.59 16.51
CA TYR A 339 -1.08 -10.96 15.77
C TYR A 339 -1.30 -10.68 14.27
N ARG A 340 -1.25 -9.41 13.89
CA ARG A 340 -1.72 -8.91 12.58
C ARG A 340 -0.63 -8.67 11.55
N HIS A 341 0.63 -8.61 11.97
CA HIS A 341 1.77 -8.28 11.10
C HIS A 341 2.49 -9.55 10.68
N ASN A 342 1.95 -10.26 9.68
CA ASN A 342 2.41 -11.60 9.29
C ASN A 342 2.47 -12.58 10.48
N ARG A 343 1.41 -12.56 11.32
CA ARG A 343 1.31 -13.32 12.58
C ARG A 343 2.28 -12.86 13.68
N ASN A 344 2.80 -11.64 13.61
CA ASN A 344 3.47 -10.98 14.72
C ASN A 344 2.56 -9.95 15.39
N THR A 345 2.81 -9.70 16.67
CA THR A 345 2.28 -8.58 17.45
C THR A 345 3.41 -7.61 17.77
N ASN A 346 3.19 -6.32 17.61
CA ASN A 346 4.10 -5.29 18.07
C ASN A 346 3.83 -4.92 19.53
N VAL A 347 4.91 -4.61 20.25
CA VAL A 347 4.89 -4.25 21.66
C VAL A 347 5.87 -3.10 21.88
N ALA A 348 5.43 -2.05 22.58
CA ALA A 348 6.32 -1.09 23.22
C ALA A 348 6.50 -1.48 24.68
N TRP A 349 7.76 -1.72 25.04
CA TRP A 349 8.18 -2.03 26.41
C TRP A 349 8.36 -0.76 27.22
N CYS A 350 8.31 -0.88 28.54
CA CYS A 350 8.44 0.26 29.44
C CYS A 350 9.79 0.98 29.30
N ASP A 351 10.86 0.34 28.84
CA ASP A 351 12.15 0.99 28.57
C ASP A 351 12.17 1.84 27.29
N GLY A 352 11.09 1.84 26.50
CA GLY A 352 10.95 2.57 25.24
C GLY A 352 11.45 1.80 24.02
N SER A 353 11.94 0.57 24.19
CA SER A 353 12.16 -0.33 23.08
C SER A 353 10.83 -0.78 22.49
N VAL A 354 10.80 -0.94 21.17
CA VAL A 354 9.63 -1.44 20.44
C VAL A 354 10.07 -2.61 19.59
N ALA A 355 9.38 -3.73 19.71
CA ALA A 355 9.74 -4.97 19.03
C ALA A 355 8.50 -5.75 18.62
N SER A 356 8.67 -6.61 17.62
CA SER A 356 7.66 -7.56 17.17
C SER A 356 7.90 -8.92 17.80
N GLN A 357 6.83 -9.52 18.29
CA GLN A 357 6.82 -10.84 18.91
C GLN A 357 6.02 -11.81 18.04
N SER A 358 6.56 -13.00 17.83
CA SER A 358 5.91 -14.08 17.06
C SER A 358 5.32 -15.16 17.96
N GLU A 359 5.77 -15.23 19.22
CA GLU A 359 5.26 -16.18 20.19
C GLU A 359 3.83 -15.82 20.59
N LEU A 360 2.93 -16.78 20.41
CA LEU A 360 1.50 -16.67 20.68
C LEU A 360 1.12 -17.57 21.85
N PHE A 361 0.54 -16.98 22.88
CA PHE A 361 0.03 -17.71 24.05
C PHE A 361 -1.49 -17.61 24.10
N GLU A 362 -2.16 -18.75 24.32
CA GLU A 362 -3.63 -18.86 24.31
C GLU A 362 -4.19 -19.29 25.69
N GLY A 363 -3.32 -19.58 26.65
CA GLY A 363 -3.69 -20.05 27.99
C GLY A 363 -4.33 -18.94 28.83
N THR A 364 -5.33 -19.31 29.61
CA THR A 364 -6.01 -18.45 30.59
C THR A 364 -6.19 -19.20 31.91
N ASP A 365 -6.54 -18.47 32.96
CA ASP A 365 -6.87 -18.97 34.30
C ASP A 365 -8.14 -19.83 34.39
N SER A 366 -8.92 -19.90 33.32
CA SER A 366 -10.22 -20.57 33.28
C SER A 366 -10.19 -21.69 32.24
N ASP A 367 -10.00 -22.92 32.74
CA ASP A 367 -9.74 -24.14 31.95
C ASP A 367 -10.72 -24.39 30.78
N GLY A 368 -11.95 -23.86 30.83
CA GLY A 368 -12.95 -24.01 29.77
C GLY A 368 -13.06 -22.85 28.77
N THR A 369 -12.37 -21.72 28.97
CA THR A 369 -12.51 -20.52 28.11
C THR A 369 -11.33 -20.28 27.17
N SER A 370 -10.17 -20.89 27.45
CA SER A 370 -9.03 -20.95 26.52
C SER A 370 -9.41 -21.56 25.16
N ASP A 371 -10.44 -22.41 25.13
CA ASP A 371 -10.98 -23.00 23.91
C ASP A 371 -11.59 -21.96 22.95
N LEU A 372 -12.08 -20.81 23.43
CA LEU A 372 -12.62 -19.76 22.57
C LEU A 372 -11.53 -19.04 21.77
N ILE A 373 -10.38 -18.79 22.38
CA ILE A 373 -9.21 -18.22 21.71
C ILE A 373 -8.73 -19.19 20.62
N ARG A 374 -8.59 -20.47 20.97
CA ARG A 374 -8.19 -21.52 20.01
C ARG A 374 -9.18 -21.63 18.85
N GLN A 375 -10.48 -21.63 19.14
CA GLN A 375 -11.53 -21.70 18.12
C GLN A 375 -11.47 -20.48 17.19
N HIS A 376 -11.27 -19.27 17.73
CA HIS A 376 -11.09 -18.07 16.92
C HIS A 376 -9.84 -18.15 16.04
N ASN A 377 -8.72 -18.63 16.59
CA ASN A 377 -7.46 -18.74 15.86
C ASN A 377 -7.51 -19.80 14.76
N GLN A 378 -8.29 -20.88 14.95
CA GLN A 378 -8.60 -21.84 13.89
C GLN A 378 -9.41 -21.23 12.75
N GLN A 379 -10.36 -20.34 13.07
CA GLN A 379 -11.18 -19.63 12.08
C GLN A 379 -10.42 -18.46 11.42
N ASN A 380 -9.45 -17.86 12.12
CA ASN A 380 -8.72 -16.66 11.70
C ASN A 380 -7.19 -16.86 11.75
N PRO A 381 -6.63 -17.84 11.02
CA PRO A 381 -5.22 -18.24 11.15
C PRO A 381 -4.21 -17.16 10.72
N GLN A 382 -4.67 -16.15 9.96
CA GLN A 382 -3.82 -15.05 9.49
C GLN A 382 -3.69 -13.91 10.51
N THR A 383 -4.66 -13.77 11.41
CA THR A 383 -4.69 -12.71 12.43
C THR A 383 -5.14 -13.29 13.77
N PRO A 384 -4.38 -14.24 14.35
CA PRO A 384 -4.76 -14.84 15.61
C PRO A 384 -4.70 -13.82 16.74
N ILE A 385 -5.32 -14.17 17.86
CA ILE A 385 -5.32 -13.38 19.09
C ILE A 385 -4.79 -14.21 20.26
N GLY A 386 -4.29 -13.53 21.29
CA GLY A 386 -3.79 -14.20 22.48
C GLY A 386 -3.12 -13.25 23.47
N PHE A 387 -2.02 -13.70 24.07
CA PHE A 387 -1.22 -13.02 25.09
C PHE A 387 0.26 -13.02 24.73
N LEU A 388 1.01 -12.10 25.35
CA LEU A 388 2.45 -11.89 25.15
C LEU A 388 3.33 -12.89 25.91
N SER A 389 2.78 -13.59 26.91
CA SER A 389 3.48 -14.61 27.70
C SER A 389 2.49 -15.65 28.22
N GLU A 390 2.98 -16.84 28.57
CA GLU A 390 2.15 -17.94 29.13
C GLU A 390 1.53 -17.58 30.49
N ALA A 391 2.30 -16.87 31.32
CA ALA A 391 1.87 -16.31 32.59
C ALA A 391 1.93 -14.77 32.53
N ASN A 392 2.11 -14.11 33.67
CA ASN A 392 2.08 -12.65 33.74
C ASN A 392 3.43 -11.97 33.44
N SER A 393 4.47 -12.71 33.06
CA SER A 393 5.86 -12.21 32.97
C SER A 393 6.08 -11.06 31.98
N ALA A 394 5.33 -10.99 30.87
CA ALA A 394 5.43 -9.86 29.92
C ALA A 394 4.65 -8.61 30.39
N TYR A 395 3.89 -8.73 31.48
CA TYR A 395 2.98 -7.69 31.97
C TYR A 395 3.37 -7.19 33.36
N ASP A 396 4.00 -8.05 34.16
CA ASP A 396 4.38 -7.79 35.54
C ASP A 396 5.59 -6.84 35.63
N LEU A 397 5.69 -6.23 36.79
CA LEU A 397 6.65 -5.23 37.19
C LEU A 397 7.69 -5.78 38.17
N ARG A 398 7.53 -7.03 38.62
CA ARG A 398 8.23 -7.65 39.76
C ARG A 398 9.46 -8.46 39.41
#